data_AF-A0A0K2TVU0-F1
#
_entry.id   AF-A0A0K2TVU0-F1
#
_cell.length_a   1.000
_cell.length_b   1.000
_cell.length_c   1.000
_cell.angle_alpha   90.00
_cell.angle_beta   90.00
_cell.angle_gamma   90.00
#
_symmetry.space_group_name_H-M   'P 1'
#
loop_
_entity.id
_entity.type
_entity.pdbx_description
1 polymer ?
#
loop_
_entity_poly.entity_id
_entity_poly.type
_entity_poly.pdbx_seq_one_letter_code
_entity_poly.pdbx_strand_id
1 'polypeptide(L)'
;MDWAAISPSSDMEVLELGCFIGDKYHLSDDAQEKLENICRKLCDSESSKKIRQMIMFRNSMDTDIIPVINAHVEDNLYIYEAMINVLSELTILIEDHVDVVNSTTDSNQYHYELVKFLDEVKNKFTNSPLLGKIIPPAHYILNEDLSYNTNESNIIQHIFRLIINILNIPEPSNTISDQSVSPKSHSSTTVSSARSQRQNQIIWNFFAAGLDKFILLAIEKDTDSNQWSAQILEVISLIFKDQSVSQLESNFSDIQGSKCEST
;
A
#
# COMPACT_ATOMS: atom_id res chain seq x y z
N MET A 1 -9.46 22.92 -4.11
CA MET A 1 -9.44 22.58 -2.66
C MET A 1 -10.88 22.68 -2.17
N ASP A 2 -11.69 21.65 -2.39
CA ASP A 2 -13.14 21.65 -2.07
C ASP A 2 -13.53 20.53 -1.11
N TRP A 3 -12.69 20.26 -0.10
CA TRP A 3 -13.05 19.36 0.99
C TRP A 3 -13.91 20.06 2.05
N ALA A 4 -13.96 21.40 2.04
CA ALA A 4 -14.73 22.21 2.98
C ALA A 4 -16.26 22.07 2.83
N ALA A 5 -16.75 21.43 1.76
CA ALA A 5 -18.17 21.18 1.55
C ALA A 5 -18.65 19.83 2.12
N ILE A 6 -17.74 18.95 2.56
CA ILE A 6 -18.09 17.68 3.19
C ILE A 6 -18.10 17.93 4.70
N SER A 7 -19.23 18.43 5.21
CA SER A 7 -19.49 18.41 6.65
C SER A 7 -19.39 16.97 7.15
N PRO A 8 -18.51 16.66 8.11
CA PRO A 8 -18.51 15.35 8.75
C PRO A 8 -19.90 15.16 9.35
N SER A 9 -20.54 14.01 9.10
CA SER A 9 -21.64 13.61 9.96
C SER A 9 -21.10 13.59 11.39
N SER A 10 -21.84 14.14 12.34
CA SER A 10 -21.51 14.12 13.78
C SER A 10 -21.18 12.72 14.31
N ASP A 11 -21.56 11.69 13.55
CA ASP A 11 -21.44 10.27 13.89
C ASP A 11 -20.20 9.60 13.29
N MET A 12 -19.27 10.36 12.70
CA MET A 12 -18.04 9.80 12.16
C MET A 12 -17.12 9.42 13.33
N GLU A 13 -17.09 8.12 13.66
CA GLU A 13 -16.21 7.54 14.68
C GLU A 13 -14.78 8.04 14.53
N VAL A 14 -14.07 8.17 15.65
CA VAL A 14 -12.65 8.56 15.65
C VAL A 14 -11.83 7.28 15.80
N LEU A 15 -10.73 7.17 15.05
CA LEU A 15 -9.80 6.05 15.20
C LEU A 15 -9.28 5.98 16.64
N GLU A 16 -8.86 7.14 17.18
CA GLU A 16 -8.43 7.34 18.58
C GLU A 16 -7.62 6.16 19.13
N LEU A 17 -6.57 5.79 18.40
CA LEU A 17 -5.71 4.65 18.74
C LEU A 17 -4.77 4.96 19.90
N GLY A 18 -4.62 6.24 20.24
CA GLY A 18 -3.68 6.70 21.23
C GLY A 18 -3.46 8.22 21.18
N CYS A 19 -2.40 8.67 21.83
CA CYS A 19 -2.02 10.07 21.81
C CYS A 19 -0.50 10.25 21.97
N PHE A 20 0.01 11.42 21.58
CA PHE A 20 1.37 11.82 21.87
C PHE A 20 1.47 12.39 23.28
N ILE A 21 2.39 11.84 24.09
CA ILE A 21 2.83 12.44 25.35
C ILE A 21 4.29 12.83 25.16
N GLY A 22 4.52 14.10 24.85
CA GLY A 22 5.83 14.58 24.40
C GLY A 22 6.14 14.11 22.98
N ASP A 23 7.25 13.39 22.80
CA ASP A 23 7.72 12.84 21.53
C ASP A 23 7.34 11.37 21.32
N LYS A 24 6.68 10.74 22.31
CA LYS A 24 6.30 9.33 22.27
C LYS A 24 4.80 9.17 22.04
N TYR A 25 4.46 8.25 21.15
CA TYR A 25 3.07 7.84 20.93
C TYR A 25 2.69 6.76 21.94
N HIS A 26 1.62 6.98 22.70
CA HIS A 26 1.08 6.04 23.68
C HIS A 26 -0.22 5.46 23.15
N LEU A 27 -0.30 4.12 23.08
CA LEU A 27 -1.52 3.41 22.71
C LEU A 27 -2.61 3.58 23.77
N SER A 28 -3.86 3.63 23.31
CA SER A 28 -5.03 3.43 24.14
C SER A 28 -5.14 1.96 24.55
N ASP A 29 -5.72 1.69 25.72
CA ASP A 29 -5.91 0.33 26.25
C ASP A 29 -6.80 -0.54 25.32
N ASP A 30 -7.68 0.08 24.55
CA ASP A 30 -8.61 -0.54 23.61
C ASP A 30 -8.16 -0.46 22.13
N ALA A 31 -6.90 -0.07 21.87
CA ALA A 31 -6.42 0.17 20.51
C ALA A 31 -6.53 -1.06 19.59
N GLN A 32 -6.27 -2.26 20.12
CA GLN A 32 -6.40 -3.51 19.35
C GLN A 32 -7.87 -3.74 18.93
N GLU A 33 -8.82 -3.66 19.87
CA GLU A 33 -10.25 -3.86 19.60
C GLU A 33 -10.76 -2.84 18.57
N LYS A 34 -10.31 -1.58 18.68
CA LYS A 34 -10.59 -0.53 17.70
C LYS A 34 -10.08 -0.91 16.31
N LEU A 35 -8.82 -1.33 16.18
CA LEU A 35 -8.23 -1.76 14.90
C LEU A 35 -8.98 -2.93 14.28
N GLU A 36 -9.33 -3.95 15.07
CA GLU A 36 -10.12 -5.09 14.59
C GLU A 36 -11.51 -4.66 14.14
N ASN A 37 -12.15 -3.72 14.85
CA ASN A 37 -13.44 -3.15 14.45
C ASN A 37 -13.35 -2.35 13.15
N ILE A 38 -12.30 -1.54 12.99
CA ILE A 38 -12.02 -0.80 11.77
C ILE A 38 -11.82 -1.76 10.60
N CYS A 39 -11.01 -2.80 10.78
CA CYS A 39 -10.78 -3.82 9.76
C CYS A 39 -12.10 -4.47 9.32
N ARG A 40 -12.94 -4.89 10.29
CA ARG A 40 -14.25 -5.49 9.99
C ARG A 40 -15.15 -4.57 9.17
N LYS A 41 -15.12 -3.26 9.44
CA LYS A 41 -15.88 -2.25 8.67
C LYS A 41 -15.26 -1.97 7.30
N LEU A 42 -13.94 -2.14 7.13
CA LEU A 42 -13.31 -2.03 5.82
C LEU A 42 -13.66 -3.21 4.89
N CYS A 43 -13.87 -4.41 5.46
CA CYS A 43 -14.31 -5.59 4.71
C CYS A 43 -15.79 -5.52 4.30
N ASP A 44 -16.61 -4.71 4.97
CA ASP A 44 -18.02 -4.52 4.64
C ASP A 44 -18.19 -3.43 3.57
N SER A 45 -18.78 -3.79 2.42
CA SER A 45 -18.87 -2.90 1.25
C SER A 45 -19.58 -1.58 1.55
N GLU A 46 -20.59 -1.61 2.42
CA GLU A 46 -21.39 -0.43 2.78
C GLU A 46 -20.63 0.55 3.70
N SER A 47 -19.82 0.03 4.62
CA SER A 47 -19.08 0.86 5.59
C SER A 47 -17.65 1.19 5.14
N SER A 48 -17.03 0.42 4.24
CA SER A 48 -15.66 0.62 3.76
C SER A 48 -15.43 2.03 3.20
N LYS A 49 -16.37 2.51 2.37
CA LYS A 49 -16.35 3.90 1.85
C LYS A 49 -16.25 4.93 2.96
N LYS A 50 -17.10 4.81 3.98
CA LYS A 50 -17.18 5.77 5.09
C LYS A 50 -15.90 5.77 5.92
N ILE A 51 -15.35 4.58 6.18
CA ILE A 51 -14.10 4.45 6.94
C ILE A 51 -12.91 5.03 6.17
N ARG A 52 -12.81 4.80 4.86
CA ARG A 52 -11.76 5.41 4.03
C ARG A 52 -11.88 6.93 3.99
N GLN A 53 -13.09 7.46 3.80
CA GLN A 53 -13.35 8.90 3.87
C GLN A 53 -13.01 9.49 5.24
N MET A 54 -13.33 8.77 6.32
CA MET A 54 -13.00 9.15 7.69
C MET A 54 -11.49 9.26 7.90
N ILE A 55 -10.74 8.22 7.53
CA ILE A 55 -9.28 8.17 7.65
C ILE A 55 -8.65 9.31 6.84
N MET A 56 -9.14 9.56 5.62
CA MET A 56 -8.69 10.67 4.78
C MET A 56 -8.96 12.03 5.42
N PHE A 57 -10.21 12.31 5.79
CA PHE A 57 -10.64 13.62 6.29
C PHE A 57 -9.97 14.00 7.61
N ARG A 58 -9.71 13.01 8.48
CA ARG A 58 -9.03 13.20 9.76
C ARG A 58 -7.51 13.18 9.65
N ASN A 59 -6.96 12.89 8.48
CA ASN A 59 -5.54 12.61 8.27
C ASN A 59 -5.01 11.51 9.23
N SER A 60 -5.82 10.49 9.49
CA SER A 60 -5.52 9.43 10.48
C SER A 60 -4.29 8.60 10.12
N MET A 61 -3.86 8.64 8.85
CA MET A 61 -2.58 8.07 8.43
C MET A 61 -1.42 8.69 9.21
N ASP A 62 -1.37 10.01 9.31
CA ASP A 62 -0.26 10.72 9.96
C ASP A 62 -0.47 10.89 11.47
N THR A 63 -1.73 10.98 11.94
CA THR A 63 -2.02 11.25 13.36
C THR A 63 -2.02 9.99 14.22
N ASP A 64 -2.36 8.83 13.65
CA ASP A 64 -2.54 7.59 14.41
C ASP A 64 -1.83 6.39 13.78
N ILE A 65 -2.14 6.04 12.53
CA ILE A 65 -1.68 4.79 11.90
C ILE A 65 -0.15 4.71 11.83
N ILE A 66 0.51 5.70 11.22
CA ILE A 66 1.98 5.74 11.11
C ILE A 66 2.64 5.85 12.50
N PRO A 67 2.18 6.71 13.41
CA PRO A 67 2.68 6.73 14.79
C PRO A 67 2.60 5.38 15.52
N VAL A 68 1.49 4.65 15.40
CA VAL A 68 1.33 3.31 15.99
C VAL A 68 2.34 2.33 15.40
N ILE A 69 2.48 2.33 14.07
CA ILE A 69 3.46 1.47 13.37
C ILE A 69 4.88 1.76 13.86
N ASN A 70 5.25 3.04 13.97
CA ASN A 70 6.61 3.40 14.37
C ASN A 70 6.92 3.05 15.84
N ALA A 71 5.91 3.08 16.71
CA ALA A 71 6.12 2.99 18.15
C ALA A 71 5.84 1.61 18.75
N HIS A 72 4.98 0.78 18.15
CA HIS A 72 4.42 -0.39 18.85
C HIS A 72 4.44 -1.73 18.11
N VAL A 73 4.53 -1.76 16.78
CA VAL A 73 4.32 -3.02 16.04
C VAL A 73 5.48 -4.02 16.17
N GLU A 74 6.71 -3.56 16.44
CA GLU A 74 7.86 -4.45 16.62
C GLU A 74 7.79 -5.24 17.93
N ASP A 75 7.20 -4.65 18.97
CA ASP A 75 7.16 -5.22 20.32
C ASP A 75 5.79 -5.88 20.65
N ASN A 76 4.80 -5.74 19.78
CA ASN A 76 3.44 -6.21 20.01
C ASN A 76 2.85 -6.88 18.76
N LEU A 77 2.89 -8.22 18.73
CA LEU A 77 2.40 -9.04 17.62
C LEU A 77 0.91 -8.83 17.33
N TYR A 78 0.08 -8.62 18.36
CA TYR A 78 -1.36 -8.41 18.17
C TYR A 78 -1.66 -7.07 17.50
N ILE A 79 -0.93 -6.01 17.88
CA ILE A 79 -1.04 -4.71 17.23
C ILE A 79 -0.48 -4.77 15.81
N TYR A 80 0.62 -5.51 15.60
CA TYR A 80 1.16 -5.75 14.27
C TYR A 80 0.12 -6.43 13.36
N GLU A 81 -0.46 -7.55 13.78
CA GLU A 81 -1.49 -8.28 13.03
C GLU A 81 -2.67 -7.36 12.69
N ALA A 82 -3.26 -6.70 13.70
CA ALA A 82 -4.40 -5.83 13.50
C ALA A 82 -4.08 -4.67 12.54
N MET A 83 -2.88 -4.10 12.62
CA MET A 83 -2.45 -3.00 11.75
C MET A 83 -2.21 -3.46 10.31
N ILE A 84 -1.58 -4.61 10.10
CA ILE A 84 -1.39 -5.18 8.76
C ILE A 84 -2.74 -5.46 8.10
N ASN A 85 -3.68 -6.03 8.83
CA ASN A 85 -5.03 -6.30 8.32
C ASN A 85 -5.75 -4.99 7.94
N VAL A 86 -5.68 -3.96 8.79
CA VAL A 86 -6.24 -2.64 8.46
C VAL A 86 -5.59 -2.07 7.21
N LEU A 87 -4.26 -2.09 7.08
CA LEU A 87 -3.56 -1.53 5.92
C LEU A 87 -3.88 -2.27 4.63
N SER A 88 -3.94 -3.61 4.64
CA SER A 88 -4.28 -4.39 3.46
C SER A 88 -5.71 -4.11 3.01
N GLU A 89 -6.67 -4.06 3.94
CA GLU A 89 -8.08 -3.77 3.63
C GLU A 89 -8.28 -2.31 3.20
N LEU A 90 -7.52 -1.38 3.78
CA LEU A 90 -7.56 0.04 3.44
C LEU A 90 -7.06 0.32 2.02
N THR A 91 -6.23 -0.55 1.48
CA THR A 91 -5.56 -0.37 0.18
C THR A 91 -6.19 -1.15 -0.96
N ILE A 92 -7.23 -1.95 -0.71
CA ILE A 92 -7.97 -2.67 -1.77
C ILE A 92 -8.44 -1.69 -2.85
N LEU A 93 -8.25 -2.08 -4.10
CA LEU A 93 -8.59 -1.30 -5.29
C LEU A 93 -10.07 -1.42 -5.67
N ILE A 94 -10.54 -0.44 -6.46
CA ILE A 94 -11.95 -0.31 -6.86
C ILE A 94 -12.42 -1.50 -7.71
N GLU A 95 -11.54 -2.07 -8.54
CA GLU A 95 -11.90 -3.17 -9.45
C GLU A 95 -12.16 -4.50 -8.75
N ASP A 96 -11.75 -4.66 -7.48
CA ASP A 96 -12.07 -5.83 -6.66
C ASP A 96 -13.52 -5.77 -6.10
N HIS A 97 -14.19 -4.62 -6.23
CA HIS A 97 -15.63 -4.45 -5.98
C HIS A 97 -16.39 -4.42 -7.32
N VAL A 98 -16.53 -5.58 -7.96
CA VAL A 98 -17.13 -5.75 -9.31
C VAL A 98 -18.63 -5.42 -9.40
N ASP A 99 -19.31 -5.09 -8.30
CA ASP A 99 -20.74 -4.75 -8.37
C ASP A 99 -21.00 -3.24 -8.24
N VAL A 100 -21.75 -2.72 -9.21
CA VAL A 100 -22.36 -1.38 -9.30
C VAL A 100 -21.52 -0.30 -10.02
N VAL A 101 -21.25 -0.52 -11.31
CA VAL A 101 -21.13 0.59 -12.27
C VAL A 101 -22.47 0.75 -13.01
N ASN A 102 -23.50 1.13 -12.25
CA ASN A 102 -24.64 1.83 -12.82
C ASN A 102 -24.28 3.32 -12.80
N SER A 103 -24.12 3.89 -13.98
CA SER A 103 -23.76 5.29 -14.24
C SER A 103 -24.66 6.28 -13.48
N THR A 104 -24.23 6.69 -12.29
CA THR A 104 -24.87 7.75 -11.50
C THR A 104 -23.82 8.79 -11.15
N THR A 105 -24.21 10.05 -11.01
CA THR A 105 -23.27 11.14 -10.67
C THR A 105 -22.53 10.87 -9.35
N ASP A 106 -23.20 10.20 -8.40
CA ASP A 106 -22.66 9.84 -7.09
C ASP A 106 -21.59 8.74 -7.16
N SER A 107 -21.68 7.80 -8.11
CA SER A 107 -20.66 6.75 -8.30
C SER A 107 -19.36 7.33 -8.85
N ASN A 108 -19.44 8.34 -9.72
CA ASN A 108 -18.26 8.99 -10.30
C ASN A 108 -17.52 9.86 -9.26
N GLN A 109 -18.27 10.55 -8.39
CA GLN A 109 -17.68 11.34 -7.32
C GLN A 109 -16.94 10.46 -6.31
N TYR A 110 -17.54 9.34 -5.91
CA TYR A 110 -16.89 8.40 -5.01
C TYR A 110 -15.63 7.78 -5.62
N HIS A 111 -15.71 7.36 -6.89
CA HIS A 111 -14.56 6.82 -7.60
C HIS A 111 -13.38 7.80 -7.59
N TYR A 112 -13.64 9.08 -7.89
CA TYR A 112 -12.62 10.12 -7.85
C TYR A 112 -12.02 10.32 -6.44
N GLU A 113 -12.86 10.39 -5.42
CA GLU A 113 -12.42 10.51 -4.02
C GLU A 113 -11.56 9.33 -3.59
N LEU A 114 -11.95 8.12 -3.97
CA LEU A 114 -11.23 6.91 -3.62
C LEU A 114 -9.88 6.82 -4.34
N VAL A 115 -9.80 7.17 -5.63
CA VAL A 115 -8.52 7.25 -6.35
C VAL A 115 -7.59 8.25 -5.68
N LYS A 116 -8.09 9.42 -5.29
CA LYS A 116 -7.30 10.43 -4.57
C LYS A 116 -6.84 9.94 -3.20
N PHE A 117 -7.72 9.28 -2.45
CA PHE A 117 -7.37 8.66 -1.17
C PHE A 117 -6.27 7.62 -1.33
N LEU A 118 -6.41 6.70 -2.28
CA LEU A 118 -5.42 5.66 -2.55
C LEU A 118 -4.08 6.26 -3.00
N ASP A 119 -4.09 7.33 -3.81
CA ASP A 119 -2.86 8.04 -4.17
C ASP A 119 -2.16 8.66 -2.95
N GLU A 120 -2.92 9.28 -2.04
CA GLU A 120 -2.40 9.83 -0.79
C GLU A 120 -1.82 8.75 0.13
N VAL A 121 -2.50 7.60 0.25
CA VAL A 121 -1.98 6.43 0.99
C VAL A 121 -0.72 5.90 0.33
N LYS A 122 -0.70 5.71 -0.99
CA LYS A 122 0.49 5.27 -1.74
C LYS A 122 1.69 6.19 -1.50
N ASN A 123 1.47 7.50 -1.44
CA ASN A 123 2.52 8.47 -1.13
C ASN A 123 3.17 8.21 0.24
N LYS A 124 2.43 7.70 1.24
CA LYS A 124 3.01 7.32 2.55
C LYS A 124 4.01 6.17 2.45
N PHE A 125 3.87 5.28 1.47
CA PHE A 125 4.81 4.18 1.21
C PHE A 125 6.09 4.59 0.46
N THR A 126 6.21 5.87 0.07
CA THR A 126 7.51 6.44 -0.31
C THR A 126 8.44 6.66 0.90
N ASN A 127 7.92 6.48 2.12
CA ASN A 127 8.67 6.57 3.37
C ASN A 127 9.36 5.23 3.69
N SER A 128 10.68 5.17 3.49
CA SER A 128 11.48 3.98 3.80
C SER A 128 11.36 3.52 5.26
N PRO A 129 11.44 4.40 6.28
CA PRO A 129 11.18 4.05 7.67
C PRO A 129 9.87 3.28 7.94
N LEU A 130 8.76 3.65 7.28
CA LEU A 130 7.47 2.96 7.46
C LEU A 130 7.58 1.48 7.04
N LEU A 131 8.15 1.23 5.87
CA LEU A 131 8.36 -0.12 5.35
C LEU A 131 9.35 -0.92 6.19
N GLY A 132 10.37 -0.25 6.73
CA GLY A 132 11.32 -0.83 7.68
C GLY A 132 10.69 -1.30 9.00
N LYS A 133 9.47 -0.87 9.34
CA LYS A 133 8.69 -1.38 10.48
C LYS A 133 7.71 -2.49 10.10
N ILE A 134 7.27 -2.53 8.84
CA ILE A 134 6.23 -3.46 8.36
C ILE A 134 6.81 -4.80 7.93
N ILE A 135 7.89 -4.81 7.15
CA ILE A 135 8.40 -6.03 6.51
C ILE A 135 9.24 -6.89 7.47
N PRO A 136 10.16 -6.34 8.29
CA PRO A 136 11.05 -7.18 9.10
C PRO A 136 10.37 -8.14 10.10
N PRO A 137 9.27 -7.78 10.79
CA PRO A 137 8.57 -8.74 11.66
C PRO A 137 8.03 -9.95 10.90
N ALA A 138 7.66 -9.80 9.63
CA ALA A 138 7.23 -10.90 8.77
C ALA A 138 8.35 -11.91 8.48
N HIS A 139 9.60 -11.44 8.41
CA HIS A 139 10.75 -12.35 8.30
C HIS A 139 10.86 -13.24 9.53
N TYR A 140 10.58 -12.71 10.72
CA TYR A 140 10.63 -13.50 11.95
C TYR A 140 9.57 -14.61 11.94
N ILE A 141 8.34 -14.28 11.53
CA ILE A 141 7.25 -15.25 11.38
C ILE A 141 7.64 -16.40 10.45
N LEU A 142 8.24 -16.08 9.30
CA LEU A 142 8.68 -17.09 8.32
C LEU A 142 9.91 -17.89 8.79
N ASN A 143 10.88 -17.26 9.47
CA ASN A 143 12.10 -17.96 9.90
C ASN A 143 11.87 -18.92 11.07
N GLU A 144 11.02 -18.55 12.02
CA GLU A 144 10.73 -19.35 13.21
C GLU A 144 9.70 -20.47 12.97
N ASP A 145 9.35 -20.74 11.70
CA ASP A 145 8.34 -21.72 11.31
C ASP A 145 6.97 -21.49 11.98
N LEU A 146 6.67 -20.25 12.39
CA LEU A 146 5.38 -19.88 12.97
C LEU A 146 4.28 -19.84 11.92
N SER A 147 4.63 -19.84 10.63
CA SER A 147 3.70 -19.85 9.50
C SER A 147 2.76 -21.07 9.44
N TYR A 148 3.03 -22.14 10.16
CA TYR A 148 2.08 -23.26 10.26
C TYR A 148 0.86 -22.92 11.14
N ASN A 149 0.97 -21.89 11.99
CA ASN A 149 -0.16 -21.36 12.73
C ASN A 149 -1.04 -20.51 11.79
N THR A 150 -2.36 -20.68 11.91
CA THR A 150 -3.33 -20.03 11.02
C THR A 150 -3.26 -18.49 11.09
N ASN A 151 -3.06 -17.92 12.28
CA ASN A 151 -3.03 -16.47 12.45
C ASN A 151 -1.79 -15.87 11.79
N GLU A 152 -0.63 -16.45 12.05
CA GLU A 152 0.64 -16.03 11.49
C GLU A 152 0.69 -16.22 9.97
N SER A 153 0.10 -17.30 9.43
CA SER A 153 -0.08 -17.45 7.99
C SER A 153 -0.96 -16.36 7.38
N ASN A 154 -2.03 -15.97 8.08
CA ASN A 154 -2.88 -14.86 7.65
C ASN A 154 -2.09 -13.55 7.60
N ILE A 155 -1.21 -13.27 8.57
CA ILE A 155 -0.36 -12.08 8.56
C ILE A 155 0.47 -12.03 7.26
N ILE A 156 1.12 -13.14 6.88
CA ILE A 156 1.92 -13.22 5.65
C ILE A 156 1.05 -12.93 4.42
N GLN A 157 -0.15 -13.51 4.36
CA GLN A 157 -1.09 -13.25 3.27
C GLN A 157 -1.50 -11.78 3.17
N HIS A 158 -1.80 -11.12 4.29
CA HIS A 158 -2.19 -9.70 4.30
C HIS A 158 -1.01 -8.79 3.95
N ILE A 159 0.23 -9.15 4.27
CA ILE A 159 1.43 -8.42 3.82
C ILE A 159 1.57 -8.51 2.31
N PHE A 160 1.46 -9.70 1.73
CA PHE A 160 1.46 -9.85 0.27
C PHE A 160 0.35 -9.02 -0.38
N ARG A 161 -0.87 -9.09 0.16
CA ARG A 161 -2.01 -8.30 -0.32
C ARG A 161 -1.72 -6.80 -0.25
N LEU A 162 -1.17 -6.31 0.86
CA LEU A 162 -0.77 -4.92 1.00
C LEU A 162 0.25 -4.50 -0.07
N ILE A 163 1.29 -5.30 -0.29
CA ILE A 163 2.31 -5.02 -1.31
C ILE A 163 1.67 -4.94 -2.70
N ILE A 164 0.86 -5.95 -3.05
CA ILE A 164 0.14 -6.02 -4.32
C ILE A 164 -0.73 -4.78 -4.51
N ASN A 165 -1.55 -4.45 -3.51
CA ASN A 165 -2.43 -3.28 -3.52
C ASN A 165 -1.63 -2.00 -3.77
N ILE A 166 -0.58 -1.73 -2.98
CA ILE A 166 0.24 -0.52 -3.10
C ILE A 166 0.89 -0.42 -4.49
N LEU A 167 1.42 -1.53 -5.02
CA LEU A 167 2.06 -1.54 -6.34
C LEU A 167 1.05 -1.38 -7.48
N ASN A 168 -0.20 -1.81 -7.30
CA ASN A 168 -1.26 -1.71 -8.30
C ASN A 168 -2.02 -0.38 -8.29
N ILE A 169 -1.96 0.43 -7.23
CA ILE A 169 -2.61 1.76 -7.21
C ILE A 169 -2.12 2.56 -8.43
N PRO A 170 -3.03 3.03 -9.31
CA PRO A 170 -2.67 3.71 -10.53
C PRO A 170 -1.96 5.04 -10.22
N GLU A 171 -0.95 5.36 -11.02
CA GLU A 171 -0.35 6.69 -11.00
C GLU A 171 -1.32 7.68 -11.67
N PRO A 172 -1.52 8.88 -11.12
CA PRO A 172 -2.29 9.89 -11.82
C PRO A 172 -1.60 10.17 -13.16
N SER A 173 -2.29 9.87 -14.26
CA SER A 173 -1.85 10.29 -15.58
C SER A 173 -1.71 11.80 -15.52
N ASN A 174 -0.49 12.32 -15.60
CA ASN A 174 -0.26 13.74 -15.80
C ASN A 174 -0.80 14.10 -17.18
N THR A 175 -2.11 14.28 -17.31
CA THR A 175 -2.69 15.09 -18.37
C THR A 175 -2.25 16.51 -18.05
N ILE A 176 -1.10 16.88 -18.61
CA ILE A 176 -0.80 18.29 -18.82
C ILE A 176 -2.04 18.84 -19.51
N SER A 177 -2.73 19.70 -18.78
CA SER A 177 -3.78 20.55 -19.31
C SER A 177 -3.13 21.46 -20.36
N ASP A 178 -3.06 20.98 -21.60
CA ASP A 178 -2.85 21.83 -22.77
C ASP A 178 -4.12 22.66 -23.01
N GLN A 179 -4.40 23.58 -22.08
CA GLN A 179 -5.18 24.77 -22.34
C GLN A 179 -4.24 25.93 -22.65
N SER A 180 -3.38 25.75 -23.65
CA SER A 180 -2.94 26.86 -24.50
C SER A 180 -2.24 26.27 -25.73
N VAL A 181 -2.55 26.86 -26.90
CA VAL A 181 -1.84 26.73 -28.19
C VAL A 181 -2.44 25.75 -29.23
N SER A 182 -3.46 26.27 -29.93
CA SER A 182 -3.74 26.17 -31.38
C SER A 182 -4.00 24.82 -32.09
N PRO A 183 -4.95 24.78 -33.06
CA PRO A 183 -5.28 23.55 -33.79
C PRO A 183 -4.34 23.39 -34.99
N LYS A 184 -3.40 22.44 -34.93
CA LYS A 184 -2.78 21.77 -36.09
C LYS A 184 -1.68 20.80 -35.64
N SER A 185 -2.07 19.56 -35.35
CA SER A 185 -1.26 18.37 -35.65
C SER A 185 -1.96 17.12 -35.13
N HIS A 186 -2.40 16.26 -36.04
CA HIS A 186 -2.72 14.88 -35.74
C HIS A 186 -1.41 14.17 -35.34
N SER A 187 -1.16 14.01 -34.05
CA SER A 187 -0.42 12.86 -33.54
C SER A 187 -1.14 12.36 -32.32
N SER A 188 -1.73 11.17 -32.45
CA SER A 188 -2.11 10.31 -31.33
C SER A 188 -0.85 10.03 -30.51
N THR A 189 -0.57 10.88 -29.53
CA THR A 189 0.54 10.70 -28.61
C THR A 189 0.11 9.69 -27.56
N THR A 190 0.65 8.49 -27.70
CA THR A 190 0.67 7.38 -26.75
C THR A 190 0.72 7.87 -25.30
N VAL A 191 -0.32 7.57 -24.54
CA VAL A 191 -0.34 7.75 -23.08
C VAL A 191 0.79 6.87 -22.52
N SER A 192 1.71 7.51 -21.82
CA SER A 192 3.06 7.05 -21.49
C SER A 192 3.10 5.68 -20.78
N SER A 193 3.63 4.68 -21.48
CA SER A 193 4.05 3.37 -20.98
C SER A 193 5.36 3.44 -20.18
N ALA A 194 5.57 4.51 -19.40
CA ALA A 194 6.79 4.74 -18.64
C ALA A 194 6.49 4.67 -17.15
N ARG A 195 7.16 3.73 -16.47
CA ARG A 195 7.11 3.57 -15.02
C ARG A 195 7.45 4.90 -14.33
N SER A 196 6.59 5.35 -13.41
CA SER A 196 6.82 6.63 -12.72
C SER A 196 8.03 6.55 -11.78
N GLN A 197 8.67 7.69 -11.56
CA GLN A 197 9.75 7.81 -10.57
C GLN A 197 9.29 7.40 -9.17
N ARG A 198 8.03 7.69 -8.83
CA ARG A 198 7.42 7.32 -7.55
C ARG A 198 7.28 5.80 -7.41
N GLN A 199 6.79 5.11 -8.44
CA GLN A 199 6.71 3.65 -8.45
C GLN A 199 8.10 3.04 -8.22
N ASN A 200 9.12 3.53 -8.92
CA ASN A 200 10.50 3.11 -8.71
C ASN A 200 10.97 3.32 -7.27
N GLN A 201 10.71 4.49 -6.69
CA GLN A 201 11.08 4.79 -5.32
C GLN A 201 10.40 3.84 -4.31
N ILE A 202 9.12 3.55 -4.49
CA ILE A 202 8.38 2.60 -3.63
C ILE A 202 9.00 1.21 -3.70
N ILE A 203 9.29 0.73 -4.92
CA ILE A 203 9.93 -0.58 -5.14
C ILE A 203 11.30 -0.62 -4.46
N TRP A 204 12.11 0.44 -4.62
CA TRP A 204 13.41 0.54 -3.96
C TRP A 204 13.28 0.51 -2.43
N ASN A 205 12.29 1.20 -1.87
CA ASN A 205 12.07 1.19 -0.43
C ASN A 205 11.63 -0.18 0.07
N PHE A 206 10.80 -0.92 -0.69
CA PHE A 206 10.45 -2.29 -0.36
C PHE A 206 11.68 -3.20 -0.33
N PHE A 207 12.58 -3.09 -1.33
CA PHE A 207 13.85 -3.83 -1.32
C PHE A 207 14.74 -3.41 -0.15
N ALA A 208 14.83 -2.11 0.16
CA ALA A 208 15.58 -1.62 1.31
C ALA A 208 15.02 -2.15 2.65
N ALA A 209 13.71 -2.42 2.71
CA ALA A 209 13.04 -3.05 3.86
C ALA A 209 13.15 -4.59 3.86
N GLY A 210 13.78 -5.19 2.85
CA GLY A 210 14.03 -6.64 2.76
C GLY A 210 12.96 -7.45 2.04
N LEU A 211 12.18 -6.85 1.12
CA LEU A 211 11.17 -7.57 0.33
C LEU A 211 11.73 -8.80 -0.41
N ASP A 212 12.96 -8.72 -0.92
CA ASP A 212 13.66 -9.84 -1.56
C ASP A 212 13.80 -11.04 -0.62
N LYS A 213 14.28 -10.80 0.61
CA LYS A 213 14.42 -11.83 1.63
C LYS A 213 13.06 -12.39 2.03
N PHE A 214 12.05 -11.53 2.20
CA PHE A 214 10.68 -11.95 2.49
C PHE A 214 10.14 -12.92 1.42
N ILE A 215 10.27 -12.57 0.14
CA ILE A 215 9.81 -13.42 -0.98
C ILE A 215 10.55 -14.75 -0.99
N LEU A 216 11.88 -14.75 -0.83
CA LEU A 216 12.67 -15.99 -0.83
C LEU A 216 12.28 -16.93 0.32
N LEU A 217 12.12 -16.38 1.53
CA LEU A 217 11.65 -17.14 2.69
C LEU A 217 10.24 -17.69 2.47
N ALA A 218 9.33 -16.90 1.90
CA ALA A 218 7.98 -17.35 1.62
C ALA A 218 7.96 -18.50 0.59
N ILE A 219 8.78 -18.43 -0.46
CA ILE A 219 8.94 -19.52 -1.45
C ILE A 219 9.46 -20.79 -0.78
N GLU A 220 10.46 -20.67 0.10
CA GLU A 220 11.02 -21.81 0.83
C GLU A 220 9.95 -22.49 1.70
N LYS A 221 9.15 -21.71 2.43
CA LYS A 221 8.11 -22.23 3.33
C LYS A 221 6.86 -22.73 2.61
N ASP A 222 6.52 -22.21 1.44
CA ASP A 222 5.28 -22.55 0.72
C ASP A 222 5.43 -23.75 -0.25
N THR A 223 6.50 -24.53 -0.14
CA THR A 223 6.87 -25.60 -1.10
C THR A 223 5.76 -26.64 -1.32
N ASP A 224 5.03 -27.03 -0.27
CA ASP A 224 4.00 -28.09 -0.34
C ASP A 224 2.56 -27.56 -0.28
N SER A 225 2.36 -26.38 0.33
CA SER A 225 1.05 -25.86 0.66
C SER A 225 0.45 -24.96 -0.42
N ASN A 226 1.29 -24.34 -1.26
CA ASN A 226 0.90 -23.44 -2.35
C ASN A 226 -0.13 -22.38 -1.90
N GLN A 227 0.00 -21.88 -0.67
CA GLN A 227 -0.86 -20.91 -0.01
C GLN A 227 -0.65 -19.49 -0.53
N TRP A 228 0.59 -19.17 -0.90
CA TRP A 228 1.03 -17.82 -1.27
C TRP A 228 1.65 -17.75 -2.67
N SER A 229 1.84 -18.88 -3.37
CA SER A 229 2.42 -18.91 -4.72
C SER A 229 1.79 -17.92 -5.71
N ALA A 230 0.47 -17.75 -5.68
CA ALA A 230 -0.21 -16.81 -6.57
C ALA A 230 0.18 -15.35 -6.24
N GLN A 231 0.18 -15.01 -4.96
CA GLN A 231 0.55 -13.68 -4.46
C GLN A 231 2.03 -13.39 -4.70
N ILE A 232 2.91 -14.37 -4.49
CA ILE A 232 4.35 -14.27 -4.79
C ILE A 232 4.54 -13.95 -6.28
N LEU A 233 3.89 -14.70 -7.17
CA LEU A 233 3.98 -14.48 -8.60
C LEU A 233 3.43 -13.11 -9.00
N GLU A 234 2.34 -12.67 -8.38
CA GLU A 234 1.76 -11.34 -8.61
C GLU A 234 2.71 -10.23 -8.18
N VAL A 235 3.30 -10.30 -6.98
CA VAL A 235 4.31 -9.32 -6.52
C VAL A 235 5.48 -9.26 -7.49
N ILE A 236 6.04 -10.41 -7.90
CA ILE A 236 7.13 -10.45 -8.89
C ILE A 236 6.70 -9.79 -10.20
N SER A 237 5.50 -10.12 -10.70
CA SER A 237 4.96 -9.55 -11.93
C SER A 237 4.83 -8.02 -11.85
N LEU A 238 4.39 -7.49 -10.70
CA LEU A 238 4.27 -6.05 -10.46
C LEU A 238 5.62 -5.36 -10.30
N ILE A 239 6.60 -6.03 -9.70
CA ILE A 239 7.97 -5.49 -9.59
C ILE A 239 8.58 -5.27 -10.97
N PHE A 240 8.37 -6.22 -11.90
CA PHE A 240 8.91 -6.16 -13.26
C PHE A 240 7.96 -5.52 -14.28
N LYS A 241 6.77 -5.11 -13.86
CA LYS A 241 5.83 -4.38 -14.70
C LYS A 241 6.50 -3.13 -15.28
N ASP A 242 6.34 -2.93 -16.59
CA ASP A 242 6.92 -1.82 -17.34
C ASP A 242 8.46 -1.78 -17.35
N GLN A 243 9.13 -2.93 -17.16
CA GLN A 243 10.56 -3.11 -17.41
C GLN A 243 10.75 -3.99 -18.65
N SER A 244 11.51 -3.53 -19.64
CA SER A 244 11.90 -4.40 -20.76
C SER A 244 13.18 -5.17 -20.44
N VAL A 245 13.27 -6.42 -20.91
CA VAL A 245 14.46 -7.26 -20.73
C VAL A 245 15.71 -6.55 -21.23
N SER A 246 15.62 -5.88 -22.39
CA SER A 246 16.74 -5.13 -22.97
C SER A 246 17.20 -3.94 -22.11
N GLN A 247 16.28 -3.25 -21.42
CA GLN A 247 16.65 -2.18 -20.48
C GLN A 247 17.37 -2.75 -19.25
N LEU A 248 16.91 -3.90 -18.74
CA LEU A 248 17.57 -4.58 -17.62
C LEU A 248 18.97 -5.08 -18.00
N GLU A 249 19.12 -5.66 -19.19
CA GLU A 249 20.41 -6.12 -19.73
C GLU A 249 21.39 -4.96 -19.94
N SER A 250 20.92 -3.82 -20.48
CA SER A 250 21.74 -2.61 -20.63
C SER A 250 22.21 -2.11 -19.26
N ASN A 251 21.30 -1.92 -18.31
CA ASN A 251 21.64 -1.45 -16.97
C ASN A 251 22.65 -2.39 -16.28
N PHE A 252 22.49 -3.70 -16.45
CA PHE A 252 23.40 -4.68 -15.88
C PHE A 252 24.80 -4.60 -16.54
N SER A 253 24.85 -4.42 -17.85
CA SER A 253 26.10 -4.25 -18.61
C SER A 253 26.82 -2.95 -18.21
N ASP A 254 26.08 -1.86 -17.98
CA ASP A 254 26.63 -0.58 -17.54
C ASP A 254 27.24 -0.67 -16.13
N ILE A 255 26.62 -1.44 -15.22
CA ILE A 255 27.16 -1.72 -13.88
C ILE A 255 28.44 -2.56 -13.96
N GLN A 256 28.52 -3.49 -14.92
CA GLN A 256 29.74 -4.28 -15.14
C GLN A 256 30.86 -3.45 -15.78
N GLY A 257 30.53 -2.57 -16.73
CA GLY A 257 31.49 -1.69 -17.39
C GLY A 257 32.11 -0.66 -16.43
N SER A 258 31.30 -0.06 -15.56
CA SER A 258 31.76 0.94 -14.57
C SER A 258 32.66 0.35 -13.47
N LYS A 259 32.58 -0.96 -13.21
CA LYS A 259 33.56 -1.66 -12.34
C LYS A 259 34.93 -1.86 -13.02
N CYS A 260 35.02 -1.90 -14.34
CA CYS A 260 36.27 -2.11 -15.07
C CYS A 260 37.09 -0.83 -15.28
N GLU A 261 36.50 0.35 -15.15
CA GLU A 261 37.22 1.64 -15.29
C GLU A 261 37.77 2.17 -13.95
N SER A 262 37.57 1.45 -12.85
CA SER A 262 37.94 1.88 -11.48
C SER A 262 39.18 1.18 -10.90
N THR A 263 40.00 0.50 -11.72
CA THR A 263 41.30 -0.12 -11.34
C THR A 263 42.43 0.42 -12.18
#